data_AF-A0A1G1JG99-F1
#
_entry.id   AF-A0A1G1JG99-F1
#
_cell.length_a   1.000
_cell.length_b   1.000
_cell.length_c   1.000
_cell.angle_alpha   90.00
_cell.angle_beta   90.00
_cell.angle_gamma   90.00
#
_symmetry.space_group_name_H-M   'P 1'
#
loop_
_entity.id
_entity.type
_entity.pdbx_description
1 polymer ?
#
loop_
_entity_poly.entity_id
_entity_poly.type
_entity_poly.pdbx_seq_one_letter_code
_entity_poly.pdbx_strand_id
1 'polypeptide(L)'
;MFNLFMHALEKIKNYLRHVPPLYRFLCRCYDVLIPVSRKAYYYWVLFYYSLNRWAAPPPVYYLRYVRSNNPAGRPGHPPRGNIEIKKRADGARNFSDYTEAYFLEGTVRFENYDYFQGRVRKEDMGSAALYGFGVGSFKQAQQIFPETTFEDQVRTVLQHAARKPRYMADVGCGLGALAALYLACGVKVDAVDPSPASQAQVTKTLETFTKKTVPSYGGNIRFLNMTLFKYLSEVQNSPDFPDTWIFVESVEHIPRHETLALARLLKTRKDCRLIITNAVDLHPIHPDNTGWNHITRVDDAFYAELTQMATTKVLQAGSHLVLEF
;
A
#
# COMPACT_ATOMS: atom_id res chain seq x y z
N MET A 1 29.21 -4.86 -14.40
CA MET A 1 27.99 -5.54 -14.95
C MET A 1 28.33 -6.68 -15.91
N PHE A 2 29.16 -6.47 -16.93
CA PHE A 2 29.58 -7.51 -17.88
C PHE A 2 30.22 -8.74 -17.19
N ASN A 3 31.09 -8.52 -16.20
CA ASN A 3 31.77 -9.63 -15.49
C ASN A 3 30.83 -10.51 -14.67
N LEU A 4 29.74 -9.96 -14.12
CA LEU A 4 28.75 -10.73 -13.34
C LEU A 4 27.90 -11.62 -14.26
N PHE A 5 27.54 -11.09 -15.43
CA PHE A 5 26.84 -11.82 -16.48
C PHE A 5 27.69 -12.96 -17.05
N MET A 6 28.98 -12.71 -17.31
CA MET A 6 29.91 -13.74 -17.78
C MET A 6 30.13 -14.84 -16.74
N HIS A 7 30.16 -14.49 -15.45
CA HIS A 7 30.30 -15.47 -14.38
C HIS A 7 29.05 -16.34 -14.19
N ALA A 8 27.85 -15.77 -14.35
CA ALA A 8 26.60 -16.53 -14.35
C ALA A 8 26.50 -17.48 -15.56
N LEU A 9 26.94 -17.02 -16.74
CA LEU A 9 26.99 -17.84 -17.95
C LEU A 9 27.94 -19.02 -17.82
N GLU A 10 29.12 -18.86 -17.20
CA GLU A 10 30.03 -19.97 -16.94
C GLU A 10 29.43 -21.04 -16.03
N LYS A 11 28.73 -20.62 -14.96
CA LYS A 11 28.07 -21.57 -14.04
C LYS A 11 26.97 -22.37 -14.73
N ILE A 12 26.19 -21.72 -15.60
CA ILE A 12 25.16 -22.38 -16.40
C ILE A 12 25.79 -23.33 -17.42
N LYS A 13 26.89 -22.94 -18.06
CA LYS A 13 27.63 -23.78 -19.01
C LYS A 13 28.16 -25.04 -18.33
N ASN A 14 28.69 -24.93 -17.12
CA ASN A 14 29.15 -26.07 -16.33
C ASN A 14 28.01 -26.99 -15.87
N TYR A 15 26.87 -26.43 -15.47
CA TYR A 15 25.68 -27.21 -15.10
C TYR A 15 25.10 -28.00 -16.29
N LEU A 16 25.03 -27.37 -17.47
CA LEU A 16 24.40 -27.96 -18.65
C LEU A 16 25.27 -29.02 -19.35
N ARG A 17 26.59 -29.07 -19.10
CA ARG A 17 27.49 -30.13 -19.63
C ARG A 17 27.03 -31.54 -19.26
N HIS A 18 26.24 -31.69 -18.21
CA HIS A 18 25.71 -32.97 -17.74
C HIS A 18 24.31 -33.30 -18.29
N VAL A 19 23.75 -32.46 -19.16
CA VAL A 19 22.43 -32.66 -19.80
C VAL A 19 22.58 -32.53 -21.34
N PRO A 20 23.08 -33.58 -22.02
CA PRO A 20 23.62 -33.48 -23.37
C PRO A 20 22.67 -32.95 -24.46
N PRO A 21 21.37 -33.29 -24.47
CA PRO A 21 20.44 -32.78 -25.49
C PRO A 21 20.17 -31.28 -25.34
N LEU A 22 20.01 -30.80 -24.10
CA LEU A 22 19.69 -29.42 -23.79
C LEU A 22 20.90 -28.49 -24.02
N TYR A 23 22.11 -28.97 -23.69
CA TYR A 23 23.36 -28.25 -23.95
C TYR A 23 23.59 -28.02 -25.45
N ARG A 24 23.38 -29.03 -26.29
CA ARG A 24 23.56 -28.89 -27.75
C ARG A 24 22.53 -27.94 -28.37
N PHE A 25 21.28 -27.95 -27.88
CA PHE A 25 20.24 -27.03 -28.32
C PHE A 25 20.58 -25.58 -27.93
N LEU A 26 21.00 -25.37 -26.68
CA LEU A 26 21.34 -24.04 -26.18
C LEU A 26 22.63 -23.47 -26.78
N CYS A 27 23.65 -24.29 -27.05
CA CYS A 27 24.84 -23.84 -27.79
C CYS A 27 24.50 -23.41 -29.22
N ARG A 28 23.61 -24.11 -29.92
CA ARG A 28 23.11 -23.69 -31.24
C ARG A 28 22.32 -22.39 -31.17
N CYS A 29 21.57 -22.16 -30.09
CA CYS A 29 20.91 -20.87 -29.87
C CYS A 29 21.91 -19.77 -29.50
N TYR A 30 22.97 -20.10 -28.76
CA TYR A 30 24.01 -19.19 -28.30
C TYR A 30 24.80 -18.58 -29.46
N ASP A 31 25.19 -19.39 -30.45
CA ASP A 31 25.92 -18.91 -31.64
C ASP A 31 25.05 -18.05 -32.57
N VAL A 32 23.72 -18.18 -32.48
CA VAL A 32 22.75 -17.37 -33.24
C VAL A 32 22.42 -16.04 -32.55
N LEU A 33 22.57 -15.96 -31.23
CA LEU A 33 22.13 -14.80 -30.43
C LEU A 33 23.20 -13.70 -30.26
N ILE A 34 24.45 -13.94 -30.69
CA ILE A 34 25.54 -12.95 -30.58
C ILE A 34 25.29 -11.65 -31.37
N PRO A 35 24.52 -11.59 -32.48
CA PRO A 35 24.22 -10.31 -33.12
C PRO A 35 22.88 -9.66 -32.68
N VAL A 36 22.07 -10.26 -31.80
CA VAL A 36 20.68 -9.79 -31.62
C VAL A 36 20.41 -9.28 -30.20
N SER A 37 20.43 -7.94 -30.14
CA SER A 37 19.92 -7.00 -29.14
C SER A 37 18.80 -7.49 -28.19
N ARG A 38 18.74 -6.86 -27.00
CA ARG A 38 17.62 -6.68 -26.01
C ARG A 38 16.49 -7.71 -25.91
N LYS A 39 15.93 -8.22 -27.01
CA LYS A 39 14.94 -9.30 -27.07
C LYS A 39 15.44 -10.60 -26.44
N ALA A 40 16.71 -10.98 -26.62
CA ALA A 40 17.26 -12.21 -26.03
C ALA A 40 17.22 -12.19 -24.48
N TYR A 41 17.50 -11.03 -23.89
CA TYR A 41 17.38 -10.79 -22.45
C TYR A 41 15.92 -10.88 -21.97
N TYR A 42 15.00 -10.30 -22.75
CA TYR A 42 13.56 -10.36 -22.47
C TYR A 42 13.04 -11.81 -22.41
N TYR A 43 13.43 -12.65 -23.38
CA TYR A 43 13.07 -14.08 -23.36
C TYR A 43 13.72 -14.86 -22.21
N TRP A 44 14.94 -14.50 -21.80
CA TRP A 44 15.59 -15.11 -20.65
C TRP A 44 14.89 -14.79 -19.33
N VAL A 45 14.47 -13.54 -19.13
CA VAL A 45 13.67 -13.13 -17.95
C VAL A 45 12.35 -13.89 -17.92
N LEU A 46 11.63 -13.98 -19.05
CA LEU A 46 10.39 -14.75 -19.13
C LEU A 46 10.61 -16.24 -18.81
N PHE A 47 11.70 -16.84 -19.29
CA PHE A 47 12.04 -18.23 -19.00
C PHE A 47 12.37 -18.47 -17.51
N TYR A 48 13.13 -17.56 -16.88
CA TYR A 48 13.46 -17.63 -15.45
C TYR A 48 12.22 -17.51 -14.55
N TYR A 49 11.28 -16.62 -14.89
CA TYR A 49 9.98 -16.52 -14.20
C TYR A 49 9.10 -17.76 -14.42
N SER A 50 9.20 -18.40 -15.58
CA SER A 50 8.47 -19.64 -15.89
C SER A 50 8.93 -20.82 -15.04
N LEU A 51 10.25 -20.90 -14.75
CA LEU A 51 10.83 -21.97 -13.94
C LEU A 51 10.55 -21.81 -12.44
N ASN A 52 10.54 -20.57 -11.91
CA ASN A 52 10.25 -20.31 -10.50
C ASN A 52 8.77 -20.45 -10.13
N ARG A 53 7.88 -20.62 -11.11
CA ARG A 53 6.44 -20.89 -10.89
C ARG A 53 6.14 -22.28 -10.31
N TRP A 54 7.13 -23.17 -10.20
CA TRP A 54 6.92 -24.59 -9.87
C TRP A 54 7.46 -25.04 -8.51
N ALA A 55 8.03 -24.15 -7.69
CA ALA A 55 8.43 -24.48 -6.31
C ALA A 55 7.31 -24.13 -5.31
N ALA A 56 6.88 -25.11 -4.51
CA ALA A 56 5.82 -24.91 -3.51
C ALA A 56 6.33 -24.10 -2.30
N PRO A 57 5.59 -23.07 -1.82
CA PRO A 57 6.00 -22.24 -0.70
C PRO A 57 5.83 -22.93 0.68
N PRO A 58 6.60 -22.51 1.72
CA PRO A 58 6.44 -23.01 3.08
C PRO A 58 5.15 -22.49 3.75
N PRO A 59 4.61 -23.18 4.78
CA PRO A 59 3.29 -22.88 5.32
C PRO A 59 3.25 -21.73 6.34
N VAL A 60 2.19 -20.91 6.26
CA VAL A 60 1.87 -19.83 7.21
C VAL A 60 0.64 -20.21 8.03
N TYR A 61 0.55 -19.70 9.28
CA TYR A 61 -0.56 -19.97 10.20
C TYR A 61 -1.35 -18.70 10.53
N TYR A 62 -2.64 -18.84 10.85
CA TYR A 62 -3.47 -17.76 11.42
C TYR A 62 -4.22 -18.21 12.67
N LEU A 63 -4.61 -17.23 13.49
CA LEU A 63 -5.33 -17.41 14.75
C LEU A 63 -6.84 -17.32 14.52
N ARG A 64 -7.58 -18.38 14.85
CA ARG A 64 -9.04 -18.40 14.87
C ARG A 64 -9.50 -18.41 16.32
N TYR A 65 -10.25 -17.38 16.71
CA TYR A 65 -10.94 -17.37 18.00
C TYR A 65 -12.17 -18.29 17.92
N VAL A 66 -12.16 -19.39 18.69
CA VAL A 66 -13.28 -20.32 18.76
C VAL A 66 -14.02 -20.08 20.07
N ARG A 67 -15.26 -19.60 19.96
CA ARG A 67 -16.18 -19.51 21.11
C ARG A 67 -16.40 -20.92 21.64
N SER A 68 -16.09 -21.16 22.92
CA SER A 68 -16.46 -22.43 23.55
C SER A 68 -17.98 -22.46 23.65
N ASN A 69 -18.62 -23.52 23.15
CA ASN A 69 -20.07 -23.74 23.30
C ASN A 69 -20.44 -24.23 24.71
N ASN A 70 -19.62 -23.95 25.73
CA ASN A 70 -19.89 -24.40 27.08
C ASN A 70 -20.89 -23.44 27.76
N PRO A 71 -22.13 -23.86 28.08
CA PRO A 71 -23.17 -22.96 28.59
C PRO A 71 -22.96 -22.53 30.06
N ALA A 72 -21.91 -23.01 30.73
CA ALA A 72 -21.71 -22.85 32.17
C ALA A 72 -20.86 -21.60 32.56
N GLY A 73 -21.05 -20.46 31.90
CA GLY A 73 -20.38 -19.22 32.27
C GLY A 73 -21.04 -18.56 33.48
N ARG A 74 -20.29 -18.32 34.57
CA ARG A 74 -20.78 -17.51 35.71
C ARG A 74 -21.11 -16.08 35.24
N PRO A 75 -22.20 -15.46 35.72
CA PRO A 75 -22.52 -14.07 35.41
C PRO A 75 -21.36 -13.15 35.82
N GLY A 76 -20.91 -12.30 34.90
CA GLY A 76 -19.86 -11.30 35.16
C GLY A 76 -18.45 -11.65 34.68
N HIS A 77 -18.22 -12.81 34.05
CA HIS A 77 -16.93 -13.12 33.41
C HIS A 77 -17.03 -13.14 31.88
N PRO A 78 -16.03 -12.58 31.17
CA PRO A 78 -16.00 -12.63 29.71
C PRO A 78 -15.90 -14.10 29.23
N PRO A 79 -16.54 -14.45 28.09
CA PRO A 79 -16.54 -15.81 27.58
C PRO A 79 -15.11 -16.31 27.33
N ARG A 80 -14.78 -17.49 27.85
CA ARG A 80 -13.52 -18.18 27.54
C ARG A 80 -13.61 -18.74 26.12
N GLY A 81 -12.72 -18.29 25.25
CA GLY A 81 -12.52 -18.85 23.91
C GLY A 81 -11.10 -19.41 23.78
N ASN A 82 -10.96 -20.48 23.01
CA ASN A 82 -9.64 -21.01 22.66
C ASN A 82 -9.17 -20.33 21.36
N ILE A 83 -7.88 -20.06 21.26
CA ILE A 83 -7.25 -19.62 20.02
C ILE A 83 -6.73 -20.86 19.31
N GLU A 84 -7.31 -21.20 18.17
CA GLU A 84 -6.80 -22.26 17.29
C GLU A 84 -5.81 -21.68 16.27
N ILE A 85 -4.65 -22.31 16.11
CA ILE A 85 -3.67 -22.01 15.06
C ILE A 85 -3.99 -22.89 13.84
N LYS A 86 -4.41 -22.31 12.71
CA LYS A 86 -4.68 -23.05 11.46
C LYS A 86 -3.69 -22.67 10.35
N LYS A 87 -3.20 -23.68 9.63
CA LYS A 87 -2.32 -23.54 8.47
C LYS A 87 -3.12 -23.05 7.25
N ARG A 88 -2.71 -21.93 6.66
CA ARG A 88 -3.22 -21.40 5.39
C ARG A 88 -2.73 -22.28 4.22
N ALA A 89 -3.61 -22.55 3.27
CA ALA A 89 -3.31 -23.36 2.09
C ALA A 89 -2.81 -22.53 0.89
N ASP A 90 -2.71 -21.21 1.03
CA ASP A 90 -2.54 -20.24 -0.05
C ASP A 90 -1.38 -19.24 0.22
N GLY A 91 -0.18 -19.61 -0.22
CA GLY A 91 0.75 -18.76 -0.98
C GLY A 91 1.22 -17.36 -0.52
N ALA A 92 0.84 -16.83 0.65
CA ALA A 92 1.28 -15.50 1.06
C ALA A 92 2.71 -15.51 1.64
N ARG A 93 3.59 -14.71 1.04
CA ARG A 93 4.96 -14.41 1.46
C ARG A 93 5.00 -13.63 2.80
N ASN A 94 6.14 -13.65 3.51
CA ASN A 94 6.27 -13.07 4.86
C ASN A 94 6.39 -11.53 4.79
N PHE A 95 5.95 -10.80 5.82
CA PHE A 95 6.16 -9.34 5.93
C PHE A 95 7.63 -8.89 5.78
N SER A 96 8.58 -9.81 5.98
CA SER A 96 10.02 -9.61 5.70
C SER A 96 10.35 -9.36 4.23
N ASP A 97 9.42 -9.62 3.30
CA ASP A 97 9.59 -9.38 1.87
C ASP A 97 9.44 -7.89 1.50
N TYR A 98 8.85 -7.07 2.37
CA TYR A 98 8.86 -5.59 2.27
C TYR A 98 10.18 -5.04 2.82
N THR A 99 11.27 -5.34 2.13
CA THR A 99 12.60 -4.78 2.43
C THR A 99 12.69 -3.32 1.99
N GLU A 100 13.73 -2.59 2.39
CA GLU A 100 14.02 -1.28 1.78
C GLU A 100 14.12 -1.40 0.25
N ALA A 101 14.68 -2.53 -0.19
CA ALA A 101 14.68 -2.95 -1.58
C ALA A 101 13.26 -3.08 -2.17
N TYR A 102 12.20 -3.49 -1.50
CA TYR A 102 10.85 -3.45 -2.11
C TYR A 102 10.45 -2.04 -2.56
N PHE A 103 10.77 -1.03 -1.76
CA PHE A 103 10.51 0.38 -2.07
C PHE A 103 11.52 0.97 -3.08
N LEU A 104 12.63 0.27 -3.37
CA LEU A 104 13.72 0.74 -4.25
C LEU A 104 13.93 -0.11 -5.53
N GLU A 105 13.75 -1.43 -5.45
CA GLU A 105 13.82 -2.52 -6.45
C GLU A 105 12.53 -2.69 -7.23
N GLY A 106 11.44 -2.03 -6.83
CA GLY A 106 10.39 -1.56 -7.74
C GLY A 106 10.99 -0.63 -8.79
N THR A 107 11.89 -1.18 -9.59
CA THR A 107 12.53 -0.62 -10.78
C THR A 107 11.52 -0.64 -11.92
N VAL A 108 10.34 -0.05 -11.67
CA VAL A 108 9.99 1.07 -12.55
C VAL A 108 11.17 2.01 -12.34
N ARG A 109 12.02 2.10 -13.34
CA ARG A 109 13.12 3.04 -13.37
C ARG A 109 12.61 4.34 -12.73
N PHE A 110 13.13 4.71 -11.57
CA PHE A 110 12.95 6.04 -10.99
C PHE A 110 13.72 7.05 -11.87
N GLU A 111 13.45 7.03 -13.18
CA GLU A 111 13.82 8.08 -14.14
C GLU A 111 13.04 9.37 -13.81
N ASN A 112 12.01 9.29 -12.96
CA ASN A 112 11.39 10.47 -12.34
C ASN A 112 11.94 10.67 -10.92
N TYR A 113 12.97 11.51 -10.84
CA TYR A 113 13.54 12.13 -9.63
C TYR A 113 12.51 12.82 -8.70
N ASP A 114 11.22 12.86 -9.07
CA ASP A 114 10.19 13.71 -8.49
C ASP A 114 9.77 13.35 -7.06
N TYR A 115 9.83 12.08 -6.65
CA TYR A 115 9.51 11.70 -5.25
C TYR A 115 10.46 12.33 -4.23
N PHE A 116 11.71 12.54 -4.62
CA PHE A 116 12.71 13.21 -3.80
C PHE A 116 12.86 14.70 -4.11
N GLN A 117 12.06 15.26 -5.03
CA GLN A 117 12.02 16.71 -5.25
C GLN A 117 11.32 17.46 -4.11
N GLY A 118 10.90 16.77 -3.05
CA GLY A 118 10.27 17.40 -1.91
C GLY A 118 8.85 17.85 -2.25
N ARG A 119 8.01 16.97 -2.83
CA ARG A 119 6.60 17.23 -3.13
C ARG A 119 5.78 15.94 -3.20
N VAL A 120 4.46 16.07 -3.01
CA VAL A 120 3.49 14.97 -3.12
C VAL A 120 3.12 14.72 -4.58
N ARG A 121 2.89 13.45 -4.96
CA ARG A 121 2.43 13.08 -6.32
C ARG A 121 1.06 13.67 -6.62
N LYS A 122 0.88 14.16 -7.84
CA LYS A 122 -0.28 14.96 -8.22
C LYS A 122 -1.55 14.13 -8.35
N GLU A 123 -1.45 12.95 -8.97
CA GLU A 123 -2.62 12.24 -9.49
C GLU A 123 -3.49 11.68 -8.36
N ASP A 124 -2.86 10.94 -7.45
CA ASP A 124 -3.48 10.12 -6.41
C ASP A 124 -3.34 10.80 -5.04
N MET A 125 -2.11 11.09 -4.60
CA MET A 125 -1.86 11.65 -3.27
C MET A 125 -2.37 13.09 -3.13
N GLY A 126 -2.17 13.94 -4.15
CA GLY A 126 -2.69 15.32 -4.18
C GLY A 126 -4.22 15.35 -4.15
N SER A 127 -4.86 14.49 -4.94
CA SER A 127 -6.31 14.28 -4.90
C SER A 127 -6.79 13.84 -3.52
N ALA A 128 -6.12 12.85 -2.91
CA ALA A 128 -6.46 12.37 -1.57
C ALA A 128 -6.40 13.48 -0.52
N ALA A 129 -5.36 14.32 -0.57
CA ALA A 129 -5.22 15.47 0.30
C ALA A 129 -6.41 16.43 0.14
N LEU A 130 -6.69 16.89 -1.08
CA LEU A 130 -7.82 17.78 -1.33
C LEU A 130 -9.16 17.18 -0.87
N TYR A 131 -9.36 15.88 -1.07
CA TYR A 131 -10.55 15.20 -0.58
C TYR A 131 -10.63 15.22 0.94
N GLY A 132 -9.55 14.99 1.69
CA GLY A 132 -9.63 15.06 3.16
C GLY A 132 -9.88 16.48 3.69
N PHE A 133 -9.45 17.50 2.94
CA PHE A 133 -9.72 18.91 3.22
C PHE A 133 -11.04 19.43 2.62
N GLY A 134 -11.90 18.56 2.07
CA GLY A 134 -13.29 18.91 1.76
C GLY A 134 -13.59 19.18 0.28
N VAL A 135 -12.62 19.07 -0.63
CA VAL A 135 -12.88 19.17 -2.07
C VAL A 135 -13.72 17.96 -2.51
N GLY A 136 -14.91 18.21 -3.03
CA GLY A 136 -15.88 17.15 -3.38
C GLY A 136 -15.89 16.75 -4.86
N SER A 137 -14.96 17.25 -5.67
CA SER A 137 -14.97 17.06 -7.13
C SER A 137 -13.62 16.61 -7.66
N PHE A 138 -13.63 15.52 -8.43
CA PHE A 138 -12.43 15.03 -9.14
C PHE A 138 -11.87 16.08 -10.11
N LYS A 139 -12.73 16.69 -10.93
CA LYS A 139 -12.32 17.74 -11.88
C LYS A 139 -11.69 18.93 -11.17
N GLN A 140 -12.28 19.35 -10.04
CA GLN A 140 -11.73 20.44 -9.24
C GLN A 140 -10.36 20.05 -8.66
N ALA A 141 -10.23 18.83 -8.14
CA ALA A 141 -8.95 18.34 -7.61
C ALA A 141 -7.83 18.33 -8.65
N GLN A 142 -8.13 17.87 -9.88
CA GLN A 142 -7.15 17.89 -10.99
C GLN A 142 -6.69 19.29 -11.37
N GLN A 143 -7.57 20.29 -11.24
CA GLN A 143 -7.28 21.68 -11.57
C GLN A 143 -6.47 22.40 -10.48
N ILE A 144 -6.69 22.03 -9.21
CA ILE A 144 -6.10 22.71 -8.05
C ILE A 144 -4.63 22.35 -7.82
N PHE A 145 -4.15 21.20 -8.31
CA PHE A 145 -2.78 20.72 -8.04
C PHE A 145 -1.78 20.91 -9.21
N PRO A 146 -1.56 22.11 -9.80
CA PRO A 146 -0.53 22.31 -10.82
C PRO A 146 0.89 22.52 -10.25
N GLU A 147 1.07 22.47 -8.94
CA GLU A 147 2.20 23.13 -8.27
C GLU A 147 3.50 22.31 -8.20
N THR A 148 4.61 23.05 -8.13
CA THR A 148 5.97 22.53 -8.27
C THR A 148 6.68 22.31 -6.93
N THR A 149 6.24 22.93 -5.82
CA THR A 149 6.89 22.80 -4.50
C THR A 149 5.93 22.29 -3.42
N PHE A 150 6.45 21.67 -2.36
CA PHE A 150 5.64 21.21 -1.24
C PHE A 150 4.99 22.36 -0.46
N GLU A 151 5.69 23.48 -0.27
CA GLU A 151 5.14 24.66 0.39
C GLU A 151 3.91 25.23 -0.34
N ASP A 152 3.99 25.27 -1.66
CA ASP A 152 2.84 25.69 -2.47
C ASP A 152 1.71 24.67 -2.30
N GLN A 153 2.00 23.35 -2.37
CA GLN A 153 0.98 22.31 -2.16
C GLN A 153 0.26 22.44 -0.81
N VAL A 154 0.99 22.72 0.27
CA VAL A 154 0.42 23.01 1.60
C VAL A 154 -0.51 24.23 1.54
N ARG A 155 -0.03 25.33 0.95
CA ARG A 155 -0.82 26.57 0.83
C ARG A 155 -2.10 26.33 0.03
N THR A 156 -2.00 25.61 -1.08
CA THR A 156 -3.10 25.30 -1.98
C THR A 156 -4.16 24.44 -1.32
N VAL A 157 -3.75 23.41 -0.58
CA VAL A 157 -4.67 22.60 0.23
C VAL A 157 -5.41 23.48 1.24
N LEU A 158 -4.69 24.33 1.98
CA LEU A 158 -5.29 25.21 2.99
C LEU A 158 -6.23 26.27 2.37
N GLN A 159 -5.90 26.82 1.20
CA GLN A 159 -6.74 27.80 0.48
C GLN A 159 -8.06 27.21 0.01
N HIS A 160 -8.09 25.92 -0.32
CA HIS A 160 -9.28 25.23 -0.82
C HIS A 160 -9.97 24.38 0.26
N ALA A 161 -9.52 24.46 1.51
CA ALA A 161 -10.05 23.66 2.60
C ALA A 161 -11.49 24.07 2.96
N ALA A 162 -12.46 23.21 2.63
CA ALA A 162 -13.84 23.29 3.09
C ALA A 162 -14.08 22.47 4.37
N ARG A 163 -13.14 21.57 4.72
CA ARG A 163 -13.12 20.75 5.92
C ARG A 163 -11.79 20.94 6.65
N LYS A 164 -11.82 20.81 7.97
CA LYS A 164 -10.63 20.88 8.84
C LYS A 164 -10.40 19.50 9.50
N PRO A 165 -9.71 18.56 8.84
CA PRO A 165 -9.32 17.30 9.47
C PRO A 165 -8.51 17.58 10.73
N ARG A 166 -8.79 16.87 11.83
CA ARG A 166 -8.02 17.00 13.08
C ARG A 166 -7.04 15.85 13.26
N TYR A 167 -7.44 14.67 12.79
CA TYR A 167 -6.64 13.47 12.95
C TYR A 167 -6.82 12.53 11.75
N MET A 168 -5.73 12.31 11.02
CA MET A 168 -5.66 11.40 9.89
C MET A 168 -5.01 10.07 10.25
N ALA A 169 -5.55 8.97 9.74
CA ALA A 169 -4.86 7.71 9.54
C ALA A 169 -4.52 7.52 8.06
N ASP A 170 -3.21 7.47 7.75
CA ASP A 170 -2.64 7.16 6.44
C ASP A 170 -2.31 5.67 6.40
N VAL A 171 -3.18 4.87 5.77
CA VAL A 171 -3.11 3.41 5.80
C VAL A 171 -2.36 2.92 4.56
N GLY A 172 -1.26 2.20 4.78
CA GLY A 172 -0.29 1.88 3.74
C GLY A 172 0.55 3.11 3.36
N CYS A 173 1.02 3.85 4.37
CA CYS A 173 1.62 5.17 4.18
C CYS A 173 2.90 5.17 3.32
N GLY A 174 3.55 4.01 3.11
CA GLY A 174 4.68 3.86 2.20
C GLY A 174 5.82 4.83 2.51
N LEU A 175 6.02 5.82 1.65
CA LEU A 175 7.07 6.84 1.80
C LEU A 175 6.69 7.98 2.77
N GLY A 176 5.43 8.11 3.17
CA GLY A 176 4.96 9.14 4.11
C GLY A 176 4.83 10.56 3.52
N ALA A 177 4.79 10.70 2.20
CA ALA A 177 4.64 12.01 1.55
C ALA A 177 3.30 12.67 1.89
N LEU A 178 2.22 11.89 1.91
CA LEU A 178 0.89 12.38 2.30
C LEU A 178 0.85 12.73 3.79
N ALA A 179 1.37 11.84 4.64
CA ALA A 179 1.54 12.10 6.07
C ALA A 179 2.28 13.43 6.34
N ALA A 180 3.36 13.71 5.61
CA ALA A 180 4.10 14.96 5.71
C ALA A 180 3.23 16.17 5.35
N LEU A 181 2.44 16.10 4.28
CA LEU A 181 1.54 17.18 3.84
C LEU A 181 0.48 17.50 4.89
N TYR A 182 -0.17 16.48 5.46
CA TYR A 182 -1.17 16.66 6.51
C TYR A 182 -0.56 17.23 7.79
N LEU A 183 0.63 16.75 8.16
CA LEU A 183 1.37 17.28 9.30
C LEU A 183 1.72 18.75 9.11
N ALA A 184 2.15 19.14 7.90
CA ALA A 184 2.43 20.54 7.55
C ALA A 184 1.17 21.43 7.55
N CYS A 185 -0.01 20.84 7.36
CA CYS A 185 -1.29 21.51 7.53
C CYS A 185 -1.78 21.54 9.00
N GLY A 186 -0.99 21.08 9.96
CA GLY A 186 -1.33 21.08 11.39
C GLY A 186 -2.24 19.94 11.84
N VAL A 187 -2.34 18.87 11.06
CA VAL A 187 -3.18 17.70 11.37
C VAL A 187 -2.37 16.66 12.13
N LYS A 188 -2.96 16.02 13.15
CA LYS A 188 -2.36 14.84 13.79
C LYS A 188 -2.37 13.68 12.80
N VAL A 189 -1.31 12.89 12.72
CA VAL A 189 -1.17 11.80 11.75
C VAL A 189 -0.75 10.50 12.41
N ASP A 190 -1.48 9.44 12.11
CA ASP A 190 -1.01 8.06 12.25
C ASP A 190 -0.62 7.53 10.87
N ALA A 191 0.66 7.27 10.67
CA ALA A 191 1.20 6.64 9.47
C ALA A 191 1.28 5.12 9.76
N VAL A 192 0.37 4.35 9.16
CA VAL A 192 0.15 2.92 9.45
C VAL A 192 0.69 2.09 8.30
N ASP A 193 1.70 1.27 8.55
CA ASP A 193 2.27 0.38 7.55
C ASP A 193 2.92 -0.84 8.24
N PRO A 194 2.71 -2.08 7.78
CA PRO A 194 3.35 -3.25 8.39
C PRO A 194 4.87 -3.32 8.11
N SER A 195 5.39 -2.63 7.11
CA SER A 195 6.81 -2.68 6.74
C SER A 195 7.68 -1.81 7.66
N PRO A 196 8.75 -2.37 8.27
CA PRO A 196 9.73 -1.56 8.99
C PRO A 196 10.49 -0.59 8.09
N ALA A 197 10.64 -0.93 6.80
CA ALA A 197 11.33 -0.06 5.85
C ALA A 197 10.55 1.22 5.57
N SER A 198 9.20 1.17 5.60
CA SER A 198 8.36 2.35 5.53
C SER A 198 8.70 3.36 6.63
N GLN A 199 8.98 2.92 7.87
CA GLN A 199 9.35 3.81 8.98
C GLN A 199 10.55 4.70 8.65
N ALA A 200 11.61 4.08 8.11
CA ALA A 200 12.82 4.77 7.74
C ALA A 200 12.55 5.80 6.62
N GLN A 201 11.73 5.42 5.63
CA GLN A 201 11.34 6.32 4.54
C GLN A 201 10.47 7.48 5.01
N VAL A 202 9.46 7.24 5.86
CA VAL A 202 8.64 8.32 6.45
C VAL A 202 9.54 9.32 7.19
N THR A 203 10.50 8.83 7.98
CA THR A 203 11.44 9.68 8.71
C THR A 203 12.25 10.56 7.75
N LYS A 204 12.79 9.97 6.69
CA LYS A 204 13.55 10.69 5.66
C LYS A 204 12.70 11.69 4.87
N THR A 205 11.46 11.32 4.55
CA THR A 205 10.51 12.20 3.86
C THR A 205 10.16 13.40 4.72
N LEU A 206 9.86 13.19 6.00
CA LEU A 206 9.65 14.27 6.95
C LEU A 206 10.89 15.16 6.99
N GLU A 207 12.08 14.62 7.25
CA GLU A 207 13.30 15.43 7.22
C GLU A 207 13.48 16.24 5.92
N THR A 208 13.06 15.70 4.78
CA THR A 208 13.25 16.36 3.48
C THR A 208 12.21 17.44 3.22
N PHE A 209 10.92 17.12 3.37
CA PHE A 209 9.80 17.97 2.93
C PHE A 209 9.62 19.17 3.84
N THR A 210 10.17 19.08 5.03
CA THR A 210 9.58 19.76 6.17
C THR A 210 10.67 20.59 6.89
N LYS A 211 11.97 20.28 6.65
CA LYS A 211 13.15 21.08 7.05
C LYS A 211 13.05 22.59 6.83
N LYS A 212 12.28 23.06 5.83
CA LYS A 212 12.12 24.49 5.51
C LYS A 212 10.78 25.08 5.96
N THR A 213 9.74 24.27 6.10
CA THR A 213 8.35 24.75 6.16
C THR A 213 7.76 24.73 7.57
N VAL A 214 8.21 23.83 8.46
CA VAL A 214 7.61 23.67 9.79
C VAL A 214 8.71 23.60 10.86
N PRO A 215 8.92 24.67 11.65
CA PRO A 215 10.03 24.75 12.62
C PRO A 215 9.96 23.77 13.80
N SER A 216 8.83 23.10 14.05
CA SER A 216 8.73 22.09 15.11
C SER A 216 7.62 21.06 14.84
N TYR A 217 8.00 19.79 14.60
CA TYR A 217 7.08 18.64 14.42
C TYR A 217 6.37 18.16 15.67
N GLY A 218 6.42 18.95 16.76
CA GLY A 218 6.15 18.52 18.13
C GLY A 218 4.99 17.51 18.25
N GLY A 219 5.34 16.22 18.36
CA GLY A 219 4.46 15.12 18.79
C GLY A 219 3.30 14.71 17.88
N ASN A 220 3.08 15.35 16.73
CA ASN A 220 1.83 15.18 15.97
C ASN A 220 1.84 14.07 14.92
N ILE A 221 2.92 13.31 14.76
CA ILE A 221 2.96 12.12 13.90
C ILE A 221 3.39 10.89 14.68
N ARG A 222 2.67 9.78 14.48
CA ARG A 222 3.05 8.45 14.96
C ARG A 222 3.23 7.53 13.77
N PHE A 223 4.41 6.91 13.66
CA PHE A 223 4.58 5.78 12.76
C PHE A 223 4.25 4.48 13.49
N LEU A 224 3.39 3.65 12.89
CA LEU A 224 2.86 2.45 13.49
C LEU A 224 3.17 1.25 12.59
N ASN A 225 4.18 0.46 12.99
CA ASN A 225 4.56 -0.77 12.32
C ASN A 225 3.52 -1.88 12.57
N MET A 226 2.40 -1.84 11.85
CA MET A 226 1.29 -2.77 12.05
C MET A 226 0.34 -2.81 10.86
N THR A 227 -0.44 -3.89 10.78
CA THR A 227 -1.53 -4.02 9.81
C THR A 227 -2.72 -3.16 10.20
N LEU A 228 -3.63 -2.90 9.24
CA LEU A 228 -4.91 -2.22 9.51
C LEU A 228 -5.69 -2.93 10.63
N PHE A 229 -5.82 -4.26 10.59
CA PHE A 229 -6.50 -5.01 11.63
C PHE A 229 -5.97 -4.75 13.04
N LYS A 230 -4.63 -4.79 13.22
CA LYS A 230 -4.01 -4.53 14.53
C LYS A 230 -4.23 -3.08 14.94
N TYR A 231 -4.07 -2.13 14.02
CA TYR A 231 -4.33 -0.71 14.28
C TYR A 231 -5.77 -0.47 14.75
N LEU A 232 -6.77 -1.01 14.04
CA LEU A 232 -8.18 -0.92 14.43
C LEU A 232 -8.41 -1.47 15.84
N SER A 233 -7.74 -2.57 16.20
CA SER A 233 -7.87 -3.16 17.53
C SER A 233 -7.45 -2.21 18.66
N GLU A 234 -6.45 -1.35 18.39
CA GLU A 234 -5.91 -0.37 19.34
C GLU A 234 -6.78 0.90 19.38
N VAL A 235 -7.24 1.40 18.23
CA VAL A 235 -7.93 2.70 18.17
C VAL A 235 -9.45 2.63 18.29
N GLN A 236 -10.08 1.47 18.09
CA GLN A 236 -11.55 1.35 18.04
C GLN A 236 -12.30 1.87 19.27
N ASN A 237 -11.66 1.96 20.44
CA ASN A 237 -12.22 2.50 21.68
C ASN A 237 -11.51 3.77 22.15
N SER A 238 -10.56 4.28 21.36
CA SER A 238 -9.82 5.50 21.68
C SER A 238 -10.73 6.73 21.62
N PRO A 239 -10.62 7.68 22.56
CA PRO A 239 -11.23 9.01 22.41
C PRO A 239 -10.56 9.78 21.25
N ASP A 240 -9.29 9.49 20.99
CA ASP A 240 -8.53 10.00 19.84
C ASP A 240 -8.72 9.05 18.65
N PHE A 241 -9.94 8.94 18.14
CA PHE A 241 -10.20 8.18 16.92
C PHE A 241 -9.96 9.08 15.68
N PRO A 242 -9.23 8.63 14.65
CA PRO A 242 -9.04 9.42 13.43
C PRO A 242 -10.37 9.80 12.78
N ASP A 243 -10.52 11.08 12.44
CA ASP A 243 -11.68 11.58 11.71
C ASP A 243 -11.49 11.48 10.19
N THR A 244 -10.31 11.13 9.72
CA THR A 244 -9.96 11.04 8.31
C THR A 244 -9.14 9.78 8.06
N TRP A 245 -9.63 8.90 7.20
CA TRP A 245 -9.00 7.61 6.86
C TRP A 245 -8.66 7.61 5.39
N ILE A 246 -7.39 7.42 5.07
CA ILE A 246 -6.91 7.52 3.68
C ILE A 246 -6.18 6.26 3.28
N PHE A 247 -6.49 5.79 2.08
CA PHE A 247 -5.81 4.73 1.36
C PHE A 247 -5.35 5.30 0.02
N VAL A 248 -4.04 5.43 -0.20
CA VAL A 248 -3.48 5.86 -1.49
C VAL A 248 -2.65 4.73 -2.06
N GLU A 249 -3.09 4.16 -3.18
CA GLU A 249 -2.42 3.00 -3.82
C GLU A 249 -2.15 1.89 -2.79
N SER A 250 -3.09 1.67 -1.85
CA SER A 250 -2.91 0.80 -0.69
C SER A 250 -4.03 -0.20 -0.42
N VAL A 251 -5.27 0.07 -0.85
CA VAL A 251 -6.43 -0.73 -0.46
C VAL A 251 -6.43 -2.14 -1.10
N GLU A 252 -5.86 -2.26 -2.30
CA GLU A 252 -5.66 -3.49 -3.05
C GLU A 252 -4.67 -4.44 -2.38
N HIS A 253 -3.82 -3.92 -1.50
CA HIS A 253 -2.86 -4.68 -0.70
C HIS A 253 -3.42 -5.12 0.66
N ILE A 254 -4.63 -4.67 1.01
CA ILE A 254 -5.24 -4.91 2.33
C ILE A 254 -6.38 -5.90 2.17
N PRO A 255 -6.50 -6.93 3.05
CA PRO A 255 -7.59 -7.88 2.94
C PRO A 255 -8.95 -7.18 2.99
N ARG A 256 -9.81 -7.43 1.99
CA ARG A 256 -11.16 -6.81 1.86
C ARG A 256 -11.94 -6.75 3.17
N HIS A 257 -11.90 -7.81 3.97
CA HIS A 257 -12.64 -7.90 5.23
C HIS A 257 -12.16 -6.91 6.30
N GLU A 258 -10.88 -6.48 6.28
CA GLU A 258 -10.34 -5.45 7.16
C GLU A 258 -10.87 -4.06 6.78
N THR A 259 -10.89 -3.73 5.49
CA THR A 259 -11.47 -2.46 5.00
C THR A 259 -12.98 -2.39 5.28
N LEU A 260 -13.70 -3.50 5.11
CA LEU A 260 -15.11 -3.58 5.49
C LEU A 260 -15.31 -3.48 7.01
N ALA A 261 -14.38 -4.00 7.83
CA ALA A 261 -14.44 -3.85 9.28
C ALA A 261 -14.24 -2.39 9.70
N LEU A 262 -13.31 -1.66 9.07
CA LEU A 262 -13.16 -0.22 9.23
C LEU A 262 -14.48 0.50 8.88
N ALA A 263 -15.06 0.27 7.71
CA ALA A 263 -16.30 0.94 7.31
C ALA A 263 -17.47 0.70 8.30
N ARG A 264 -17.59 -0.51 8.86
CA ARG A 264 -18.58 -0.80 9.92
C ARG A 264 -18.31 -0.01 11.20
N LEU A 265 -17.04 0.17 11.56
CA LEU A 265 -16.64 0.98 12.70
C LEU A 265 -16.91 2.47 12.45
N LEU A 266 -16.61 2.97 11.25
CA LEU A 266 -16.88 4.37 10.88
C LEU A 266 -18.37 4.70 10.95
N LYS A 267 -19.25 3.77 10.58
CA LYS A 267 -20.71 3.92 10.70
C LYS A 267 -21.19 4.21 12.13
N THR A 268 -20.42 3.86 13.16
CA THR A 268 -20.77 4.15 14.57
C THR A 268 -20.12 5.44 15.09
N ARG A 269 -19.35 6.11 14.25
CA ARG A 269 -18.66 7.38 14.53
C ARG A 269 -19.35 8.49 13.74
N LYS A 270 -19.17 9.73 14.20
CA LYS A 270 -19.67 10.93 13.51
C LYS A 270 -18.50 11.63 12.83
N ASP A 271 -18.80 12.33 11.75
CA ASP A 271 -17.90 13.27 11.07
C ASP A 271 -16.61 12.61 10.56
N CYS A 272 -16.68 11.31 10.24
CA CYS A 272 -15.57 10.54 9.74
C CYS A 272 -15.58 10.47 8.22
N ARG A 273 -14.42 10.69 7.60
CA ARG A 273 -14.24 10.59 6.16
C ARG A 273 -13.36 9.40 5.79
N LEU A 274 -13.81 8.58 4.84
CA LEU A 274 -13.00 7.52 4.21
C LEU A 274 -12.67 7.93 2.79
N ILE A 275 -11.38 7.88 2.45
CA ILE A 275 -10.84 8.24 1.15
C ILE A 275 -10.03 7.07 0.63
N ILE A 276 -10.37 6.61 -0.57
CA ILE A 276 -9.61 5.62 -1.32
C ILE A 276 -9.23 6.27 -2.64
N THR A 277 -7.95 6.30 -2.95
CA THR A 277 -7.41 6.85 -4.19
C THR A 277 -6.37 5.90 -4.75
N ASN A 278 -6.32 5.86 -6.07
CA ASN A 278 -5.48 5.01 -6.90
C ASN A 278 -5.44 5.68 -8.28
N ALA A 279 -4.51 5.32 -9.17
CA ALA A 279 -4.59 5.81 -10.54
C ALA A 279 -5.98 5.51 -11.13
N VAL A 280 -6.65 6.57 -11.61
CA VAL A 280 -8.11 6.57 -11.88
C VAL A 280 -8.48 5.57 -12.98
N ASP A 281 -7.58 5.39 -13.92
CA ASP A 281 -7.62 4.52 -15.08
C ASP A 281 -7.25 3.06 -14.78
N LEU A 282 -6.81 2.74 -13.54
CA LEU A 282 -6.58 1.36 -13.10
C LEU A 282 -7.86 0.65 -12.62
N HIS A 283 -9.04 1.30 -12.66
CA HIS A 283 -10.29 0.68 -12.22
C HIS A 283 -10.88 -0.22 -13.31
N PRO A 284 -11.28 -1.48 -12.98
CA PRO A 284 -11.12 -2.15 -11.70
C PRO A 284 -9.69 -2.68 -11.48
N ILE A 285 -9.22 -2.66 -10.24
CA ILE A 285 -7.94 -3.25 -9.86
C ILE A 285 -8.15 -4.73 -9.56
N HIS A 286 -7.46 -5.59 -10.31
CA HIS A 286 -7.54 -7.04 -10.17
C HIS A 286 -6.43 -7.58 -9.27
N PRO A 287 -6.71 -8.63 -8.45
CA PRO A 287 -5.66 -9.36 -7.76
C PRO A 287 -4.67 -9.94 -8.76
N ASP A 288 -3.38 -9.85 -8.46
CA ASP A 288 -2.30 -10.28 -9.37
C ASP A 288 -1.92 -11.76 -9.19
N ASN A 289 -2.63 -12.47 -8.31
CA ASN A 289 -2.39 -13.87 -7.92
C ASN A 289 -1.00 -14.12 -7.33
N THR A 290 -0.27 -13.08 -6.92
CA THR A 290 1.00 -13.23 -6.21
C THR A 290 0.79 -13.71 -4.77
N GLY A 291 -0.41 -13.49 -4.24
CA GLY A 291 -0.77 -13.82 -2.87
C GLY A 291 -0.27 -12.82 -1.82
N TRP A 292 0.40 -11.75 -2.23
CA TRP A 292 0.98 -10.78 -1.29
C TRP A 292 0.95 -9.32 -1.73
N ASN A 293 0.94 -9.02 -3.04
CA ASN A 293 0.90 -7.66 -3.55
C ASN A 293 -0.55 -7.21 -3.78
N HIS A 294 -1.14 -7.36 -4.97
CA HIS A 294 -2.58 -7.07 -5.14
C HIS A 294 -3.40 -8.30 -4.71
N ILE A 295 -3.93 -8.25 -3.48
CA ILE A 295 -4.70 -9.35 -2.88
C ILE A 295 -6.21 -9.08 -2.85
N THR A 296 -6.61 -7.82 -2.97
CA THR A 296 -8.02 -7.41 -2.94
C THR A 296 -8.42 -6.84 -4.30
N ARG A 297 -9.53 -7.36 -4.83
CA ARG A 297 -10.18 -6.78 -6.01
C ARG A 297 -10.87 -5.47 -5.63
N VAL A 298 -10.52 -4.40 -6.32
CA VAL A 298 -11.13 -3.06 -6.15
C VAL A 298 -11.99 -2.80 -7.38
N ASP A 299 -13.30 -2.93 -7.21
CA ASP A 299 -14.30 -2.78 -8.28
C ASP A 299 -15.57 -2.09 -7.77
N ASP A 300 -16.53 -1.88 -8.67
CA ASP A 300 -17.80 -1.23 -8.34
C ASP A 300 -18.61 -1.97 -7.27
N ALA A 301 -18.50 -3.31 -7.20
CA ALA A 301 -19.18 -4.10 -6.18
C ALA A 301 -18.55 -3.86 -4.80
N PHE A 302 -17.23 -3.81 -4.71
CA PHE A 302 -16.53 -3.43 -3.48
C PHE A 302 -16.88 -2.01 -3.03
N TYR A 303 -16.90 -1.04 -3.96
CA TYR A 303 -17.28 0.33 -3.65
C TYR A 303 -18.75 0.48 -3.25
N ALA A 304 -19.65 -0.31 -3.85
CA ALA A 304 -21.05 -0.37 -3.45
C ALA A 304 -21.22 -0.88 -2.01
N GLU A 305 -20.50 -1.93 -1.61
CA GLU A 305 -20.51 -2.43 -0.23
C GLU A 305 -20.05 -1.38 0.78
N LEU A 306 -18.95 -0.67 0.49
CA LEU A 306 -18.48 0.43 1.34
C LEU A 306 -19.51 1.56 1.43
N THR A 307 -20.08 1.93 0.28
CA THR A 307 -21.08 3.01 0.18
C THR A 307 -22.34 2.71 0.99
N GLN A 308 -22.81 1.46 1.06
CA GLN A 308 -23.98 1.08 1.84
C GLN A 308 -23.84 1.34 3.35
N MET A 309 -22.61 1.48 3.85
CA MET A 309 -22.32 1.76 5.26
C MET A 309 -22.14 3.26 5.53
N ALA A 310 -21.95 4.07 4.50
CA ALA A 310 -21.73 5.50 4.60
C ALA A 310 -23.04 6.29 4.64
N THR A 311 -22.99 7.46 5.27
CA THR A 311 -24.09 8.43 5.27
C THR A 311 -24.18 9.13 3.91
N THR A 312 -23.03 9.48 3.32
CA THR A 312 -22.98 10.15 2.01
C THR A 312 -21.85 9.61 1.15
N LYS A 313 -22.14 9.34 -0.13
CA LYS A 313 -21.11 9.17 -1.17
C LYS A 313 -20.78 10.54 -1.75
N VAL A 314 -19.67 11.13 -1.31
CA VAL A 314 -19.22 12.45 -1.78
C VAL A 314 -18.73 12.36 -3.22
N LEU A 315 -17.94 11.33 -3.53
CA LEU A 315 -17.33 11.14 -4.85
C LEU A 315 -17.15 9.66 -5.15
N GLN A 316 -17.36 9.29 -6.41
CA GLN A 316 -16.83 8.08 -7.02
C GLN A 316 -16.41 8.40 -8.46
N ALA A 317 -15.14 8.21 -8.77
CA ALA A 317 -14.57 8.51 -10.09
C ALA A 317 -13.43 7.53 -10.40
N GLY A 318 -13.70 6.51 -11.21
CA GLY A 318 -12.76 5.41 -11.45
C GLY A 318 -12.31 4.78 -10.14
N SER A 319 -11.00 4.69 -9.93
CA SER A 319 -10.41 4.14 -8.70
C SER A 319 -10.51 5.06 -7.47
N HIS A 320 -11.12 6.25 -7.59
CA HIS A 320 -11.32 7.16 -6.45
C HIS A 320 -12.69 6.95 -5.80
N LEU A 321 -12.72 6.87 -4.48
CA LEU A 321 -13.93 6.83 -3.67
C LEU A 321 -13.77 7.73 -2.43
N VAL A 322 -14.77 8.58 -2.17
CA VAL A 322 -14.83 9.41 -0.95
C VAL A 322 -16.20 9.24 -0.30
N LEU A 323 -16.20 8.81 0.96
CA LEU A 323 -17.38 8.54 1.76
C LEU A 323 -17.36 9.33 3.06
N GLU A 324 -18.53 9.78 3.50
CA GLU A 324 -18.76 10.40 4.81
C GLU A 324 -19.64 9.49 5.65
N PHE A 325 -19.30 9.36 6.93
CA PHE A 325 -19.99 8.53 7.91
C PHE A 325 -20.63 9.38 9.01
#